data_AF-A0A2S2P7P8-F1
#
_entry.id   AF-A0A2S2P7P8-F1
#
_cell.length_a   1.000
_cell.length_b   1.000
_cell.length_c   1.000
_cell.angle_alpha   90.00
_cell.angle_beta   90.00
_cell.angle_gamma   90.00
#
_symmetry.space_group_name_H-M   'P 1'
#
loop_
_entity.id
_entity.type
_entity.pdbx_description
1 polymer ?
#
loop_
_entity_poly.entity_id
_entity_poly.type
_entity_poly.pdbx_seq_one_letter_code
_entity_poly.pdbx_strand_id
1 'polypeptide(L)'
;RRIASRTGISPSVVWRILHQNNMYPYHRQRVQELLPRDYPARLIFSQTIIDKITINPNFLKNILFTDEAMFTKDGIFNQHNSHLWSEENPRAVRIRGSQYKFSINIWCGLVGNTLLGPHELPARLNGQGFLDFIMYNLPVLLENVPLEVQETMWFMLDGAPAHHTIAVRQQLHYLFPDKLIGREAGNNAQYRPDIAWPPRSPDFNPCDFFLWGFMKEQVYANEINNREELLMKINNVADIIRQTPNLLEKTWDSLHRRMEKCIEVNGGHIEQLL
;
A
#
# COMPACT_ATOMS: atom_id res chain seq x y z
N ARG A 1 29.10 13.63 -11.29
CA ARG A 1 29.32 15.10 -11.20
C ARG A 1 30.04 15.52 -9.91
N ARG A 2 29.56 15.18 -8.70
CA ARG A 2 30.29 15.49 -7.44
C ARG A 2 31.68 14.84 -7.33
N ILE A 3 31.84 13.58 -7.77
CA ILE A 3 33.13 12.89 -7.78
C ILE A 3 34.12 13.59 -8.74
N ALA A 4 33.70 13.82 -9.99
CA ALA A 4 34.45 14.58 -10.99
C ALA A 4 34.93 15.96 -10.49
N SER A 5 34.08 16.69 -9.77
CA SER A 5 34.43 17.99 -9.18
C SER A 5 35.44 17.90 -8.04
N ARG A 6 35.50 16.79 -7.30
CA ARG A 6 36.46 16.57 -6.21
C ARG A 6 37.78 15.98 -6.68
N THR A 7 37.76 15.21 -7.77
CA THR A 7 38.95 14.49 -8.27
C THR A 7 39.60 15.18 -9.47
N GLY A 8 39.00 16.22 -10.04
CA GLY A 8 39.48 16.88 -11.27
C GLY A 8 39.35 16.02 -12.53
N ILE A 9 38.77 14.82 -12.42
CA ILE A 9 38.61 13.86 -13.51
C ILE A 9 37.31 14.18 -14.26
N SER A 10 37.32 14.09 -15.59
CA SER A 10 36.11 14.34 -16.39
C SER A 10 34.98 13.36 -16.02
N PRO A 11 33.70 13.81 -16.04
CA PRO A 11 32.56 12.96 -15.68
C PRO A 11 32.49 11.64 -16.45
N SER A 12 32.92 11.63 -17.71
CA SER A 12 32.98 10.45 -18.59
C SER A 12 34.03 9.44 -18.14
N VAL A 13 35.20 9.91 -17.68
CA VAL A 13 36.25 9.02 -17.15
C VAL A 13 35.83 8.43 -15.80
N VAL A 14 35.18 9.21 -14.93
CA VAL A 14 34.58 8.68 -13.68
C VAL A 14 33.58 7.57 -14.00
N TRP A 15 32.71 7.77 -15.00
CA TRP A 15 31.72 6.78 -15.40
C TRP A 15 32.37 5.48 -15.90
N ARG A 16 33.41 5.60 -16.74
CA ARG A 16 34.18 4.44 -17.23
C ARG A 16 34.85 3.67 -16.09
N ILE A 17 35.43 4.37 -15.10
CA ILE A 17 36.05 3.74 -13.92
C ILE A 17 35.01 2.99 -13.08
N LEU A 18 33.83 3.58 -12.83
CA LEU A 18 32.76 2.91 -12.08
C LEU A 18 32.33 1.61 -12.77
N HIS A 19 32.17 1.62 -14.10
CA HIS A 19 31.83 0.43 -14.87
C HIS A 19 32.92 -0.65 -14.89
N GLN A 20 34.19 -0.27 -15.01
CA GLN A 20 35.33 -1.21 -14.95
C GLN A 20 35.45 -1.92 -13.60
N ASN A 21 34.87 -1.34 -12.54
CA ASN A 21 34.84 -1.91 -11.20
C ASN A 21 33.48 -2.55 -10.84
N ASN A 22 32.62 -2.83 -11.84
CA ASN A 22 31.28 -3.39 -11.65
C ASN A 22 30.38 -2.58 -10.69
N MET A 23 30.60 -1.27 -10.57
CA MET A 23 29.76 -0.38 -9.75
C MET A 23 28.67 0.25 -10.61
N TYR A 24 27.43 -0.22 -10.41
CA TYR A 24 26.26 0.28 -11.10
C TYR A 24 25.56 1.39 -10.31
N PRO A 25 24.91 2.35 -10.99
CA PRO A 25 24.09 3.35 -10.32
C PRO A 25 22.83 2.68 -9.75
N TYR A 26 22.79 2.49 -8.43
CA TYR A 26 21.59 2.06 -7.72
C TYR A 26 20.73 3.28 -7.37
N HIS A 27 19.44 3.23 -7.72
CA HIS A 27 18.47 4.19 -7.21
C HIS A 27 18.28 3.96 -5.71
N ARG A 28 18.55 4.98 -4.89
CA ARG A 28 18.26 4.90 -3.45
C ARG A 28 16.75 4.93 -3.23
N GLN A 29 16.19 3.81 -2.82
CA GLN A 29 14.81 3.71 -2.35
C GLN A 29 14.67 4.49 -1.04
N ARG A 30 13.71 5.41 -0.97
CA ARG A 30 13.36 6.08 0.28
C ARG A 30 12.36 5.19 1.01
N VAL A 31 12.83 4.55 2.07
CA VAL A 31 12.02 3.75 2.98
C VAL A 31 11.58 4.61 4.16
N GLN A 32 10.44 4.30 4.77
CA GLN A 32 10.02 4.96 6.00
C GLN A 32 11.04 4.67 7.10
N GLU A 33 11.46 5.66 7.88
CA GLU A 33 12.42 5.42 8.96
C GLU A 33 11.82 4.46 9.99
N LEU A 34 12.39 3.25 10.09
CA LEU A 34 12.06 2.30 11.14
C LEU A 34 12.85 2.64 12.40
N LEU A 35 12.15 2.71 13.52
CA LEU A 35 12.75 2.86 14.84
C LEU A 35 13.09 1.47 15.40
N PRO A 36 14.07 1.34 16.32
CA PRO A 36 14.41 0.05 16.93
C PRO A 36 13.21 -0.68 17.57
N ARG A 37 12.21 0.08 18.06
CA ARG A 37 10.97 -0.47 18.62
C ARG A 37 10.03 -1.09 17.58
N ASP A 38 10.19 -0.77 16.31
CA ASP A 38 9.32 -1.27 15.24
C ASP A 38 9.73 -2.68 14.81
N TYR A 39 11.01 -3.03 14.99
CA TYR A 39 11.58 -4.29 14.47
C TYR A 39 10.93 -5.52 15.14
N PRO A 40 10.77 -5.58 16.47
CA PRO A 40 10.10 -6.71 17.11
C PRO A 40 8.64 -6.87 16.64
N ALA A 41 7.91 -5.76 16.49
CA ALA A 41 6.53 -5.80 16.02
C ALA A 41 6.44 -6.34 14.58
N ARG A 42 7.33 -5.90 13.70
CA ARG A 42 7.43 -6.40 12.32
C ARG A 42 7.79 -7.89 12.29
N LEU A 43 8.76 -8.31 13.09
CA LEU A 43 9.16 -9.72 13.19
C LEU A 43 8.01 -10.61 13.68
N ILE A 44 7.35 -10.22 14.78
CA ILE A 44 6.21 -10.95 15.36
C ILE A 44 5.09 -11.06 14.32
N PHE A 45 4.77 -9.97 13.63
CA PHE A 45 3.75 -9.96 12.60
C PHE A 45 4.11 -10.92 11.46
N SER A 46 5.30 -10.80 10.88
CA SER A 46 5.74 -11.68 9.79
C SER A 46 5.72 -13.16 10.20
N GLN A 47 6.20 -13.50 11.40
CA GLN A 47 6.15 -14.87 11.91
C GLN A 47 4.71 -15.37 12.07
N THR A 48 3.83 -14.56 12.66
CA THR A 48 2.41 -14.91 12.84
C THR A 48 1.72 -15.19 11.50
N ILE A 49 1.99 -14.36 10.49
CA ILE A 49 1.44 -14.55 9.15
C ILE A 49 1.99 -15.82 8.50
N ILE A 50 3.29 -16.11 8.60
CA ILE A 50 3.91 -17.33 8.07
C ILE A 50 3.35 -18.60 8.76
N ASP A 51 3.13 -18.56 10.07
CA ASP A 51 2.52 -19.67 10.80
C ASP A 51 1.08 -19.93 10.30
N LYS A 52 0.31 -18.88 10.05
CA LYS A 52 -1.04 -18.99 9.44
C LYS A 52 -1.00 -19.55 8.02
N ILE A 53 0.01 -19.17 7.22
CA ILE A 53 0.21 -19.69 5.86
C ILE A 53 0.56 -21.18 5.87
N THR A 54 1.31 -21.63 6.88
CA THR A 54 1.65 -23.05 7.05
C THR A 54 0.39 -23.91 7.27
N ILE A 55 -0.61 -23.37 7.96
CA ILE A 55 -1.91 -24.04 8.19
C ILE A 55 -2.82 -23.91 6.97
N ASN A 56 -2.86 -22.73 6.35
CA ASN A 56 -3.64 -22.44 5.16
C ASN A 56 -2.78 -21.71 4.12
N PRO A 57 -2.28 -22.40 3.07
CA PRO A 57 -1.44 -21.78 2.04
C PRO A 57 -2.05 -20.56 1.35
N ASN A 58 -3.38 -20.44 1.35
CA ASN A 58 -4.09 -19.30 0.77
C ASN A 58 -4.38 -18.18 1.77
N PHE A 59 -3.80 -18.21 2.98
CA PHE A 59 -4.14 -17.27 4.04
C PHE A 59 -3.99 -15.80 3.62
N LEU A 60 -2.93 -15.43 2.89
CA LEU A 60 -2.75 -14.05 2.39
C LEU A 60 -3.89 -13.61 1.47
N LYS A 61 -4.38 -14.52 0.63
CA LYS A 61 -5.50 -14.26 -0.29
C LYS A 61 -6.83 -14.10 0.45
N ASN A 62 -6.92 -14.63 1.66
CA ASN A 62 -8.09 -14.49 2.52
C ASN A 62 -8.05 -13.22 3.39
N ILE A 63 -7.04 -12.36 3.26
CA ILE A 63 -7.01 -11.07 3.94
C ILE A 63 -7.51 -9.99 2.97
N LEU A 64 -8.52 -9.24 3.37
CA LEU A 64 -8.92 -7.99 2.75
C LEU A 64 -7.98 -6.88 3.21
N PHE A 65 -6.95 -6.63 2.39
CA PHE A 65 -6.03 -5.51 2.56
C PHE A 65 -6.71 -4.23 2.10
N THR A 66 -6.71 -3.19 2.92
CA THR A 66 -7.39 -1.93 2.62
C THR A 66 -6.45 -0.75 2.84
N ASP A 67 -6.68 0.33 2.10
CA ASP A 67 -5.94 1.58 2.27
C ASP A 67 -6.67 2.75 1.59
N GLU A 68 -6.21 3.96 1.89
CA GLU A 68 -6.65 5.20 1.24
C GLU A 68 -5.52 5.92 0.50
N ALA A 69 -5.79 6.35 -0.72
CA ALA A 69 -4.87 7.20 -1.47
C ALA A 69 -5.54 8.49 -1.94
N MET A 70 -4.82 9.59 -1.74
CA MET A 70 -5.16 10.88 -2.32
C MET A 70 -4.69 10.97 -3.77
N PHE A 71 -5.62 11.34 -4.66
CA PHE A 71 -5.38 11.71 -6.05
C PHE A 71 -5.61 13.21 -6.21
N THR A 72 -4.66 13.92 -6.81
CA THR A 72 -4.72 15.38 -7.03
C THR A 72 -4.66 15.70 -8.52
N LYS A 73 -5.10 16.89 -8.94
CA LYS A 73 -4.95 17.35 -10.34
C LYS A 73 -3.54 17.16 -10.92
N ASP A 74 -2.52 17.65 -10.21
CA ASP A 74 -1.15 17.70 -10.72
C ASP A 74 -0.40 16.35 -10.59
N GLY A 75 -1.06 15.31 -10.05
CA GLY A 75 -0.41 14.06 -9.68
C GLY A 75 0.72 14.26 -8.68
N ILE A 76 0.39 14.51 -7.41
CA ILE A 76 1.39 14.45 -6.35
C ILE A 76 1.75 12.97 -6.15
N PHE A 77 2.83 12.55 -6.78
CA PHE A 77 3.56 11.35 -6.39
C PHE A 77 4.09 11.60 -4.97
N ASN A 78 3.34 11.16 -3.96
CA ASN A 78 3.94 10.92 -2.66
C ASN A 78 5.09 9.93 -2.91
N GLN A 79 6.32 10.41 -2.80
CA GLN A 79 7.53 9.62 -3.07
C GLN A 79 7.67 8.42 -2.11
N HIS A 80 6.87 8.39 -1.05
CA HIS A 80 6.72 7.24 -0.15
C HIS A 80 5.94 6.07 -0.78
N ASN A 81 5.07 6.32 -1.77
CA ASN A 81 4.20 5.32 -2.41
C ASN A 81 4.58 5.12 -3.89
N SER A 82 5.80 5.50 -4.28
CA SER A 82 6.29 5.53 -5.66
C SER A 82 7.39 4.49 -5.83
N HIS A 83 7.02 3.21 -5.78
CA HIS A 83 7.84 2.16 -6.39
C HIS A 83 7.52 2.15 -7.88
N LEU A 84 8.29 2.93 -8.64
CA LEU A 84 8.22 2.94 -10.08
C LEU A 84 9.11 1.80 -10.59
N TRP A 85 8.51 0.70 -11.04
CA TRP A 85 9.20 -0.35 -11.77
C TRP A 85 9.12 -0.01 -13.25
N SER A 86 10.11 0.72 -13.77
CA SER A 86 10.30 0.84 -15.22
C SER A 86 11.77 0.57 -15.57
N GLU A 87 12.00 -0.26 -16.60
CA GLU A 87 13.35 -0.56 -17.11
C GLU A 87 13.99 0.68 -17.77
N GLU A 88 13.18 1.66 -18.19
CA GLU A 88 13.64 2.95 -18.72
C GLU A 88 12.98 4.15 -18.03
N ASN A 89 13.79 5.18 -17.76
CA ASN A 89 13.38 6.43 -17.13
C ASN A 89 12.35 7.19 -18.02
N PRO A 90 11.11 7.41 -17.57
CA PRO A 90 10.03 7.93 -18.43
C PRO A 90 10.14 9.41 -18.85
N ARG A 91 11.23 10.11 -18.48
CA ARG A 91 11.52 11.52 -18.90
C ARG A 91 10.32 12.48 -18.85
N ALA A 92 9.39 12.28 -17.91
CA ALA A 92 8.21 13.12 -17.79
C ALA A 92 8.57 14.44 -17.09
N VAL A 93 8.72 15.51 -17.88
CA VAL A 93 8.74 16.89 -17.36
C VAL A 93 7.29 17.33 -17.24
N ARG A 94 6.79 17.54 -16.02
CA ARG A 94 5.45 18.09 -15.79
C ARG A 94 5.50 19.50 -15.24
N ILE A 95 4.67 20.34 -15.83
CA ILE A 95 4.47 21.74 -15.47
C ILE A 95 3.82 21.77 -14.08
N ARG A 96 4.50 22.40 -13.11
CA ARG A 96 3.91 22.71 -11.79
C ARG A 96 3.14 24.02 -11.90
N GLY A 97 1.86 24.03 -11.53
CA GLY A 97 1.16 25.26 -11.15
C GLY A 97 -0.17 25.50 -11.86
N SER A 98 -1.22 24.79 -11.44
CA SER A 98 -2.61 25.20 -11.65
C SER A 98 -3.10 25.99 -10.43
N GLN A 99 -3.77 27.15 -10.64
CA GLN A 99 -4.43 27.90 -9.56
C GLN A 99 -5.69 27.16 -9.03
N TYR A 100 -6.34 26.35 -9.86
CA TYR A 100 -7.44 25.49 -9.44
C TYR A 100 -6.89 24.13 -8.99
N LYS A 101 -6.99 23.84 -7.69
CA LYS A 101 -6.51 22.58 -7.08
C LYS A 101 -7.70 21.80 -6.56
N PHE A 102 -7.85 20.56 -7.00
CA PHE A 102 -8.76 19.59 -6.42
C PHE A 102 -8.00 18.31 -6.06
N SER A 103 -8.53 17.61 -5.06
CA SER A 103 -8.04 16.32 -4.60
C SER A 103 -9.22 15.42 -4.24
N ILE A 104 -9.05 14.13 -4.46
CA ILE A 104 -10.03 13.09 -4.17
C ILE A 104 -9.35 12.06 -3.29
N ASN A 105 -9.99 11.67 -2.20
CA ASN A 105 -9.50 10.59 -1.35
C ASN A 105 -10.21 9.29 -1.75
N ILE A 106 -9.46 8.30 -2.18
CA ILE A 106 -10.01 7.04 -2.69
C ILE A 106 -9.62 5.91 -1.75
N TRP A 107 -10.62 5.14 -1.34
CA TRP A 107 -10.46 3.85 -0.68
C TRP A 107 -10.53 2.72 -1.69
N CYS A 108 -9.63 1.74 -1.55
CA CYS A 108 -9.70 0.47 -2.24
C CYS A 108 -9.38 -0.69 -1.28
N GLY A 109 -9.85 -1.87 -1.65
CA GLY A 109 -9.52 -3.12 -0.95
C GLY A 109 -9.11 -4.23 -1.91
N LEU A 110 -8.14 -5.06 -1.52
CA LEU A 110 -7.70 -6.24 -2.26
C LEU A 110 -7.96 -7.49 -1.43
N VAL A 111 -8.71 -8.45 -2.00
CA VAL A 111 -8.94 -9.78 -1.40
C VAL A 111 -8.99 -10.81 -2.52
N GLY A 112 -8.28 -11.93 -2.35
CA GLY A 112 -8.17 -12.97 -3.37
C GLY A 112 -7.69 -12.41 -4.71
N ASN A 113 -8.53 -12.51 -5.74
CA ASN A 113 -8.29 -11.92 -7.06
C ASN A 113 -9.24 -10.73 -7.36
N THR A 114 -9.80 -10.12 -6.33
CA THR A 114 -10.84 -9.08 -6.43
C THR A 114 -10.33 -7.74 -5.90
N LEU A 115 -10.55 -6.69 -6.69
CA LEU A 115 -10.41 -5.29 -6.25
C LEU A 115 -11.79 -4.73 -5.86
N LEU A 116 -11.91 -4.33 -4.60
CA LEU A 116 -13.01 -3.55 -4.05
C LEU A 116 -12.71 -2.06 -4.11
N GLY A 117 -13.77 -1.25 -4.20
CA GLY A 117 -13.63 0.15 -4.58
C GLY A 117 -13.19 0.27 -6.04
N PRO A 118 -12.86 1.46 -6.55
CA PRO A 118 -12.60 2.68 -5.79
C PRO A 118 -13.87 3.26 -5.16
N HIS A 119 -13.78 3.61 -3.89
CA HIS A 119 -14.83 4.36 -3.19
C HIS A 119 -14.28 5.72 -2.79
N GLU A 120 -15.00 6.79 -3.12
CA GLU A 120 -14.60 8.13 -2.70
C GLU A 120 -14.96 8.36 -1.25
N LEU A 121 -13.93 8.64 -0.44
CA LEU A 121 -14.10 9.03 0.95
C LEU A 121 -14.15 10.55 1.09
N PRO A 122 -14.68 11.06 2.23
CA PRO A 122 -14.60 12.47 2.55
C PRO A 122 -13.15 12.99 2.47
N ALA A 123 -12.98 14.20 1.93
CA ALA A 123 -11.66 14.82 1.77
C ALA A 123 -10.87 14.96 3.09
N ARG A 124 -11.58 15.05 4.22
CA ARG A 124 -11.02 14.95 5.57
C ARG A 124 -11.69 13.77 6.28
N LEU A 125 -11.07 12.60 6.19
CA LEU A 125 -11.54 11.41 6.87
C LEU A 125 -11.28 11.54 8.38
N ASN A 126 -12.36 11.51 9.16
CA ASN A 126 -12.30 11.38 10.61
C ASN A 126 -12.96 10.05 11.02
N GLY A 127 -12.93 9.72 12.31
CA GLY A 127 -13.48 8.44 12.78
C GLY A 127 -14.97 8.26 12.53
N GLN A 128 -15.78 9.34 12.53
CA GLN A 128 -17.21 9.24 12.22
C GLN A 128 -17.43 8.98 10.73
N GLY A 129 -16.77 9.72 9.85
CA GLY A 129 -16.88 9.50 8.41
C GLY A 129 -16.40 8.12 7.99
N PHE A 130 -15.38 7.58 8.68
CA PHE A 130 -14.94 6.20 8.44
C PHE A 130 -15.92 5.16 9.00
N LEU A 131 -16.53 5.43 10.16
CA LEU A 131 -17.60 4.58 10.70
C LEU A 131 -18.81 4.52 9.76
N ASP A 132 -19.25 5.66 9.24
CA ASP A 132 -20.36 5.74 8.28
C ASP A 132 -20.04 4.91 7.03
N PHE A 133 -18.81 5.02 6.50
CA PHE A 133 -18.34 4.20 5.39
C PHE A 133 -18.42 2.69 5.71
N ILE A 134 -17.91 2.26 6.87
CA ILE A 134 -17.95 0.85 7.30
C ILE A 134 -19.39 0.36 7.46
N MET A 135 -20.30 1.18 7.97
CA MET A 135 -21.68 0.77 8.24
C MET A 135 -22.53 0.70 6.99
N TYR A 136 -22.34 1.63 6.04
CA TYR A 136 -23.30 1.84 4.95
C TYR A 136 -22.74 1.51 3.56
N ASN A 137 -21.42 1.61 3.35
CA ASN A 137 -20.83 1.45 2.02
C ASN A 137 -20.01 0.17 1.91
N LEU A 138 -19.23 -0.19 2.93
CA LEU A 138 -18.43 -1.41 2.92
C LEU A 138 -19.27 -2.68 2.68
N PRO A 139 -20.45 -2.89 3.31
CA PRO A 139 -21.26 -4.08 3.06
C PRO A 139 -21.71 -4.19 1.60
N VAL A 140 -22.06 -3.07 0.97
CA VAL A 140 -22.45 -3.01 -0.45
C VAL A 140 -21.26 -3.37 -1.35
N LEU A 141 -20.05 -2.91 -1.02
CA LEU A 141 -18.84 -3.26 -1.78
C LEU A 141 -18.51 -4.76 -1.65
N LEU A 142 -18.79 -5.35 -0.48
CA LEU A 142 -18.56 -6.77 -0.19
C LEU A 142 -19.55 -7.70 -0.91
N GLU A 143 -20.71 -7.23 -1.37
CA GLU A 143 -21.66 -8.06 -2.15
C GLU A 143 -21.03 -8.69 -3.40
N ASN A 144 -19.98 -8.07 -3.95
CA ASN A 144 -19.24 -8.58 -5.12
C ASN A 144 -18.16 -9.62 -4.76
N VAL A 145 -17.96 -9.90 -3.47
CA VAL A 145 -17.01 -10.91 -2.99
C VAL A 145 -17.76 -12.23 -2.80
N PRO A 146 -17.24 -13.37 -3.28
CA PRO A 146 -17.88 -14.67 -3.06
C PRO A 146 -18.12 -14.94 -1.57
N LEU A 147 -19.29 -15.50 -1.23
CA LEU A 147 -19.71 -15.72 0.17
C LEU A 147 -18.69 -16.57 0.96
N GLU A 148 -18.10 -17.58 0.31
CA GLU A 148 -17.06 -18.44 0.89
C GLU A 148 -15.82 -17.66 1.35
N VAL A 149 -15.48 -16.60 0.61
CA VAL A 149 -14.41 -15.67 0.98
C VAL A 149 -14.90 -14.76 2.12
N GLN A 150 -16.11 -14.22 2.03
CA GLN A 150 -16.65 -13.34 3.08
C GLN A 150 -16.72 -14.04 4.46
N GLU A 151 -17.07 -15.33 4.48
CA GLU A 151 -17.17 -16.10 5.72
C GLU A 151 -15.81 -16.36 6.37
N THR A 152 -14.72 -16.35 5.61
CA THR A 152 -13.39 -16.72 6.11
C THR A 152 -12.39 -15.57 6.09
N MET A 153 -12.76 -14.43 5.49
CA MET A 153 -11.84 -13.32 5.27
C MET A 153 -11.46 -12.60 6.55
N TRP A 154 -10.22 -12.11 6.56
CA TRP A 154 -9.68 -11.23 7.57
C TRP A 154 -9.74 -9.80 7.09
N PHE A 155 -10.09 -8.86 7.97
CA PHE A 155 -10.12 -7.44 7.62
C PHE A 155 -8.86 -6.75 8.13
N MET A 156 -8.08 -6.15 7.24
CA MET A 156 -6.84 -5.44 7.58
C MET A 156 -7.02 -3.93 7.44
N LEU A 157 -6.67 -3.20 8.51
CA LEU A 157 -6.51 -1.75 8.49
C LEU A 157 -5.15 -1.32 9.03
N ASP A 158 -4.67 -0.20 8.50
CA ASP A 158 -3.46 0.44 8.99
C ASP A 158 -3.69 1.16 10.34
N GLY A 159 -2.67 1.91 10.79
CA GLY A 159 -2.70 2.63 12.05
C GLY A 159 -3.28 4.05 12.02
N ALA A 160 -3.95 4.46 10.95
CA ALA A 160 -4.44 5.82 10.80
C ALA A 160 -5.40 6.23 11.93
N PRO A 161 -5.36 7.49 12.41
CA PRO A 161 -6.18 7.92 13.55
C PRO A 161 -7.69 7.72 13.38
N ALA A 162 -8.21 7.85 12.16
CA ALA A 162 -9.64 7.65 11.87
C ALA A 162 -10.08 6.21 12.17
N HIS A 163 -9.19 5.23 11.94
CA HIS A 163 -9.47 3.80 12.08
C HIS A 163 -9.48 3.35 13.55
N HIS A 164 -8.89 4.15 14.45
CA HIS A 164 -8.59 3.73 15.83
C HIS A 164 -9.63 4.23 16.87
N THR A 165 -10.71 4.87 16.44
CA THR A 165 -11.77 5.27 17.38
C THR A 165 -12.47 4.05 18.00
N ILE A 166 -13.07 4.22 19.17
CA ILE A 166 -13.78 3.12 19.86
C ILE A 166 -14.94 2.61 19.00
N ALA A 167 -15.72 3.52 18.42
CA ALA A 167 -16.90 3.18 17.63
C ALA A 167 -16.53 2.40 16.35
N VAL A 168 -15.48 2.82 15.64
CA VAL A 168 -14.95 2.08 14.49
C VAL A 168 -14.51 0.67 14.89
N ARG A 169 -13.70 0.55 15.96
CA ARG A 169 -13.24 -0.77 16.43
C ARG A 169 -14.40 -1.67 16.84
N GLN A 170 -15.38 -1.14 17.58
CA GLN A 170 -16.58 -1.88 17.95
C GLN A 170 -17.33 -2.40 16.73
N GLN A 171 -17.52 -1.57 15.71
CA GLN A 171 -18.22 -1.97 14.49
C GLN A 171 -17.43 -3.03 13.70
N LEU A 172 -16.11 -2.89 13.61
CA LEU A 172 -15.26 -3.88 12.95
C LEU A 172 -15.30 -5.24 13.66
N HIS A 173 -15.31 -5.25 15.00
CA HIS A 173 -15.46 -6.49 15.78
C HIS A 173 -16.80 -7.17 15.53
N TYR A 174 -17.86 -6.38 15.33
CA TYR A 174 -19.17 -6.91 14.99
C TYR A 174 -19.18 -7.54 13.58
N LEU A 175 -18.55 -6.88 12.60
CA LEU A 175 -18.54 -7.34 11.21
C LEU A 175 -17.56 -8.50 10.96
N PHE A 176 -16.43 -8.51 11.66
CA PHE A 176 -15.33 -9.46 11.44
C PHE A 176 -14.88 -10.10 12.75
N PRO A 177 -15.74 -10.92 13.41
CA PRO A 177 -15.39 -11.55 14.67
C PRO A 177 -14.18 -12.48 14.51
N ASP A 178 -13.19 -12.31 15.39
CA ASP A 178 -11.93 -13.08 15.48
C ASP A 178 -11.07 -13.05 14.20
N LYS A 179 -11.28 -12.04 13.34
CA LYS A 179 -10.66 -11.92 12.00
C LYS A 179 -10.16 -10.51 11.71
N LEU A 180 -9.71 -9.79 12.74
CA LEU A 180 -9.20 -8.43 12.59
C LEU A 180 -7.68 -8.36 12.63
N ILE A 181 -7.12 -7.68 11.63
CA ILE A 181 -5.74 -7.24 11.62
C ILE A 181 -5.74 -5.72 11.70
N GLY A 182 -5.09 -5.16 12.71
CA GLY A 182 -5.12 -3.71 12.88
C GLY A 182 -4.15 -3.21 13.93
N ARG A 183 -4.07 -1.88 14.06
CA ARG A 183 -3.19 -1.26 15.05
C ARG A 183 -3.50 -1.75 16.47
N GLU A 184 -2.45 -2.11 17.19
CA GLU A 184 -2.54 -2.52 18.59
C GLU A 184 -3.21 -1.44 19.46
N ALA A 185 -4.22 -1.88 20.22
CA ALA A 185 -4.87 -1.06 21.23
C ALA A 185 -4.30 -1.38 22.62
N GLY A 186 -4.15 -0.36 23.48
CA GLY A 186 -3.52 -0.51 24.79
C GLY A 186 -4.12 -1.62 25.66
N ASN A 187 -3.35 -2.11 26.64
CA ASN A 187 -3.62 -3.32 27.45
C ASN A 187 -5.05 -3.51 27.98
N ASN A 188 -5.78 -2.42 28.23
CA ASN A 188 -7.14 -2.43 28.79
C ASN A 188 -8.23 -2.10 27.77
N ALA A 189 -7.90 -2.05 26.47
CA ALA A 189 -8.87 -1.78 25.42
C ALA A 189 -9.84 -2.96 25.26
N GLN A 190 -11.13 -2.66 25.27
CA GLN A 190 -12.21 -3.64 25.08
C GLN A 190 -12.20 -4.26 23.66
N TYR A 191 -11.88 -3.47 22.65
CA TYR A 191 -11.88 -3.86 21.24
C TYR A 191 -10.44 -3.87 20.71
N ARG A 192 -9.87 -5.06 20.54
CA ARG A 192 -8.47 -5.31 20.17
C ARG A 192 -8.42 -6.14 18.89
N PRO A 193 -7.52 -5.85 17.96
CA PRO A 193 -7.33 -6.71 16.81
C PRO A 193 -6.79 -8.09 17.25
N ASP A 194 -7.14 -9.12 16.49
CA ASP A 194 -6.67 -10.49 16.70
C ASP A 194 -5.20 -10.64 16.29
N ILE A 195 -4.77 -9.87 15.29
CA ILE A 195 -3.37 -9.74 14.89
C ILE A 195 -3.00 -8.25 14.87
N ALA A 196 -1.96 -7.89 15.62
CA ALA A 196 -1.46 -6.52 15.64
C ALA A 196 -0.72 -6.17 14.34
N TRP A 197 -1.20 -5.17 13.61
CA TRP A 197 -0.51 -4.59 12.47
C TRP A 197 0.74 -3.82 12.92
N PRO A 198 1.92 -4.09 12.34
CA PRO A 198 3.14 -3.45 12.75
C PRO A 198 3.18 -1.98 12.28
N PRO A 199 3.65 -1.05 13.12
CA PRO A 199 3.77 0.34 12.72
C PRO A 199 4.75 0.50 11.55
N ARG A 200 4.53 1.53 10.72
CA ARG A 200 5.43 1.93 9.62
C ARG A 200 5.80 0.80 8.66
N SER A 201 4.82 -0.03 8.31
CA SER A 201 5.03 -1.20 7.45
C SER A 201 4.20 -1.16 6.15
N PRO A 202 4.31 -0.09 5.34
CA PRO A 202 3.63 -0.03 4.03
C PRO A 202 4.13 -1.11 3.08
N ASP A 203 5.35 -1.62 3.29
CA ASP A 203 5.91 -2.74 2.56
C ASP A 203 5.19 -4.08 2.80
N PHE A 204 4.30 -4.16 3.80
CA PHE A 204 3.41 -5.30 4.03
C PHE A 204 1.99 -5.10 3.48
N ASN A 205 1.64 -3.89 3.03
CA ASN A 205 0.33 -3.61 2.47
C ASN A 205 0.40 -3.61 0.93
N PRO A 206 -0.24 -4.55 0.22
CA PRO A 206 -0.27 -4.58 -1.23
C PRO A 206 -0.93 -3.35 -1.86
N CYS A 207 -1.80 -2.65 -1.11
CA CYS A 207 -2.31 -1.36 -1.58
C CYS A 207 -1.18 -0.34 -1.73
N ASP A 208 -0.30 -0.25 -0.74
CA ASP A 208 0.83 0.68 -0.69
C ASP A 208 1.93 0.35 -1.69
N PHE A 209 2.46 -0.89 -1.67
CA PHE A 209 3.64 -1.22 -2.47
C PHE A 209 3.32 -1.55 -3.94
N PHE A 210 2.05 -1.79 -4.28
CA PHE A 210 1.62 -2.17 -5.63
C PHE A 210 0.46 -1.31 -6.16
N LEU A 211 -0.73 -1.39 -5.55
CA LEU A 211 -1.97 -0.88 -6.15
C LEU A 211 -1.87 0.60 -6.50
N TRP A 212 -1.46 1.43 -5.54
CA TRP A 212 -1.43 2.87 -5.75
C TRP A 212 -0.37 3.31 -6.74
N GLY A 213 0.77 2.63 -6.79
CA GLY A 213 1.80 2.86 -7.80
C GLY A 213 1.25 2.61 -9.20
N PHE A 214 0.66 1.43 -9.40
CA PHE A 214 0.05 1.01 -10.67
C PHE A 214 -1.09 1.93 -11.11
N MET A 215 -2.01 2.25 -10.19
CA MET A 215 -3.15 3.13 -10.50
C MET A 215 -2.69 4.54 -10.85
N LYS A 216 -1.76 5.12 -10.09
CA LYS A 216 -1.29 6.49 -10.34
C LYS A 216 -0.51 6.58 -11.66
N GLU A 217 0.28 5.58 -11.99
CA GLU A 217 1.00 5.54 -13.28
C GLU A 217 0.02 5.67 -14.45
N GLN A 218 -1.06 4.88 -14.45
CA GLN A 218 -2.04 4.90 -15.54
C GLN A 218 -2.98 6.11 -15.51
N VAL A 219 -3.52 6.45 -14.34
CA VAL A 219 -4.44 7.60 -14.18
C VAL A 219 -3.76 8.88 -14.66
N TYR A 220 -2.49 9.05 -14.30
CA TYR A 220 -1.74 10.24 -14.66
C TYR A 220 -1.00 10.11 -15.99
N ALA A 221 -1.11 9.03 -16.76
CA ALA A 221 -0.42 8.91 -18.05
C ALA A 221 -0.71 10.12 -18.98
N ASN A 222 -1.93 10.66 -18.89
CA ASN A 222 -2.36 11.88 -19.56
C ASN A 222 -2.72 12.96 -18.54
N GLU A 223 -2.63 14.23 -18.96
CA GLU A 223 -3.07 15.37 -18.14
C GLU A 223 -4.54 15.26 -17.72
N ILE A 224 -4.85 15.86 -16.57
CA ILE A 224 -6.19 15.80 -15.95
C ILE A 224 -6.71 17.22 -15.78
N ASN A 225 -7.85 17.51 -16.39
CA ASN A 225 -8.36 18.88 -16.47
C ASN A 225 -9.31 19.21 -15.32
N ASN A 226 -10.16 18.26 -14.94
CA ASN A 226 -11.20 18.44 -13.92
C ASN A 226 -11.39 17.18 -13.06
N ARG A 227 -12.25 17.30 -12.04
CA ARG A 227 -12.46 16.27 -11.01
C ARG A 227 -13.19 15.06 -11.58
N GLU A 228 -14.15 15.28 -12.47
CA GLU A 228 -14.97 14.24 -13.11
C GLU A 228 -14.09 13.35 -14.00
N GLU A 229 -13.18 13.97 -14.76
CA GLU A 229 -12.19 13.26 -15.56
C GLU A 229 -11.25 12.42 -14.69
N LEU A 230 -10.83 12.94 -13.53
CA LEU A 230 -10.01 12.19 -12.57
C LEU A 230 -10.74 10.95 -12.07
N LEU A 231 -12.00 11.09 -11.63
CA LEU A 231 -12.81 9.95 -11.17
C LEU A 231 -13.02 8.93 -12.28
N MET A 232 -13.33 9.37 -13.50
CA MET A 232 -13.52 8.48 -14.64
C MET A 232 -12.24 7.69 -14.91
N LYS A 233 -11.07 8.33 -14.93
CA LYS A 233 -9.78 7.64 -15.11
C LYS A 233 -9.50 6.64 -14.00
N ILE A 234 -9.76 6.98 -12.73
CA ILE A 234 -9.59 6.08 -11.59
C ILE A 234 -10.47 4.84 -11.73
N ASN A 235 -11.75 5.02 -12.09
CA ASN A 235 -12.68 3.90 -12.31
C ASN A 235 -12.24 3.02 -13.49
N ASN A 236 -11.85 3.62 -14.61
CA ASN A 236 -11.37 2.86 -15.78
C ASN A 236 -10.14 1.99 -15.45
N VAL A 237 -9.19 2.52 -14.66
CA VAL A 237 -8.01 1.74 -14.25
C VAL A 237 -8.39 0.63 -13.26
N ALA A 238 -9.35 0.88 -12.37
CA ALA A 238 -9.87 -0.16 -11.49
C ALA A 238 -10.55 -1.29 -12.29
N ASP A 239 -11.30 -0.97 -13.34
CA ASP A 239 -11.90 -1.96 -14.23
C ASP A 239 -10.84 -2.80 -14.95
N ILE A 240 -9.75 -2.17 -15.41
CA ILE A 240 -8.60 -2.90 -15.99
C ILE A 240 -8.04 -3.91 -14.97
N ILE A 241 -7.85 -3.50 -13.71
CA ILE A 241 -7.35 -4.40 -12.65
C ILE A 241 -8.29 -5.58 -12.45
N ARG A 242 -9.61 -5.33 -12.33
CA ARG A 242 -10.61 -6.40 -12.14
C ARG A 242 -10.67 -7.37 -13.31
N GLN A 243 -10.47 -6.88 -14.53
CA GLN A 243 -10.54 -7.68 -15.75
C GLN A 243 -9.23 -8.39 -16.09
N THR A 244 -8.11 -8.03 -15.46
CA THR A 244 -6.80 -8.65 -15.70
C THR A 244 -6.65 -9.91 -14.85
N PRO A 245 -6.71 -11.12 -15.46
CA PRO A 245 -6.60 -12.35 -14.70
C PRO A 245 -5.22 -12.48 -14.05
N ASN A 246 -5.16 -12.99 -12.82
CA ASN A 246 -3.92 -13.29 -12.10
C ASN A 246 -3.00 -12.09 -11.87
N LEU A 247 -3.48 -10.85 -12.02
CA LEU A 247 -2.66 -9.65 -11.76
C LEU A 247 -2.17 -9.63 -10.31
N LEU A 248 -3.01 -10.09 -9.38
CA LEU A 248 -2.70 -10.09 -7.94
C LEU A 248 -1.87 -11.29 -7.49
N GLU A 249 -1.74 -12.35 -8.30
CA GLU A 249 -0.95 -13.55 -7.92
C GLU A 249 0.51 -13.19 -7.59
N LYS A 250 1.15 -12.41 -8.46
CA LYS A 250 2.52 -11.91 -8.21
C LYS A 250 2.61 -11.00 -6.99
N THR A 251 1.52 -10.29 -6.67
CA THR A 251 1.45 -9.42 -5.49
C THR A 251 1.43 -10.25 -4.21
N TRP A 252 0.71 -11.38 -4.20
CA TRP A 252 0.68 -12.31 -3.07
C TRP A 252 2.02 -13.03 -2.87
N ASP A 253 2.65 -13.50 -3.93
CA ASP A 253 4.00 -14.10 -3.86
C ASP A 253 5.03 -13.10 -3.35
N SER A 254 4.96 -11.85 -3.83
CA SER A 254 5.79 -10.75 -3.36
C SER A 254 5.58 -10.50 -1.87
N LEU A 255 4.32 -10.48 -1.39
CA LEU A 255 4.00 -10.30 0.02
C LEU A 255 4.53 -11.44 0.89
N HIS A 256 4.39 -12.70 0.46
CA HIS A 256 4.98 -13.85 1.15
C HIS A 256 6.49 -13.69 1.33
N ARG A 257 7.19 -13.44 0.21
CA ARG A 257 8.65 -13.23 0.20
C ARG A 257 9.08 -12.07 1.09
N ARG A 258 8.29 -10.99 1.14
CA ARG A 258 8.53 -9.83 2.03
C ARG A 258 8.48 -10.23 3.50
N MET A 259 7.54 -11.10 3.90
CA MET A 259 7.48 -11.62 5.27
C MET A 259 8.67 -12.50 5.61
N GLU A 260 9.07 -13.40 4.69
CA GLU A 260 10.26 -14.25 4.89
C GLU A 260 11.52 -13.40 5.04
N LYS A 261 11.71 -12.41 4.16
CA LYS A 261 12.85 -11.48 4.27
C LYS A 261 12.83 -10.69 5.56
N CYS A 262 11.66 -10.24 6.03
CA CYS A 262 11.54 -9.55 7.30
C CYS A 262 12.04 -10.42 8.46
N ILE A 263 11.70 -11.70 8.46
CA ILE A 263 12.18 -12.66 9.47
C ILE A 263 13.70 -12.81 9.39
N GLU A 264 14.26 -13.01 8.18
CA GLU A 264 15.72 -13.12 7.97
C GLU A 264 16.50 -11.92 8.52
N VAL A 265 15.94 -10.71 8.42
CA VAL A 265 16.56 -9.48 8.94
C VAL A 265 16.07 -9.05 10.32
N ASN A 266 15.40 -9.94 11.07
CA ASN A 266 14.90 -9.67 12.41
C ASN A 266 14.03 -8.40 12.51
N GLY A 267 13.12 -8.18 11.55
CA GLY A 267 12.19 -7.05 11.55
C GLY A 267 12.69 -5.78 10.85
N GLY A 268 13.92 -5.79 10.31
CA GLY A 268 14.53 -4.66 9.63
C GLY A 268 13.93 -4.33 8.25
N HIS A 269 14.64 -3.45 7.53
CA HIS A 269 14.34 -3.11 6.14
C HIS A 269 14.52 -4.30 5.23
N ILE A 270 13.60 -4.47 4.28
CA ILE A 270 13.61 -5.60 3.33
C ILE A 270 13.78 -5.14 1.89
N GLU A 271 13.62 -3.85 1.62
CA GLU A 271 13.57 -3.28 0.28
C GLU A 271 14.83 -3.53 -0.54
N GLN A 272 16.00 -3.61 0.10
CA GLN A 272 17.28 -3.95 -0.53
C GLN A 272 17.45 -5.46 -0.82
N LEU A 273 16.49 -6.30 -0.41
CA LEU A 273 16.55 -7.76 -0.48
C LEU A 273 15.49 -8.38 -1.42
N LEU A 274 14.66 -7.56 -2.06
CA LEU A 274 13.50 -7.95 -2.87
C LEU A 274 13.74 -7.90 -4.37
#